data_AF-U3GYV8-F1
#
_entry.id   AF-U3GYV8-F1
#
_cell.length_a   1.000
_cell.length_b   1.000
_cell.length_c   1.000
_cell.angle_alpha   90.00
_cell.angle_beta   90.00
_cell.angle_gamma   90.00
#
_symmetry.space_group_name_H-M   'P 1'
#
loop_
_entity.id
_entity.type
_entity.pdbx_description
1 polymer ?
#
loop_
_entity_poly.entity_id
_entity_poly.type
_entity_poly.pdbx_seq_one_letter_code
_entity_poly.pdbx_strand_id
1 'polypeptide(L)'
;MLAWDQPRAKSVVESGLHPWTPYTITDPNEFWEELQRIRAEGFAYDNQEITLGLSCVAAPILGQNNVPVAALSVSGASGVFRSSDFIGPLKRVSAAASKAVLAVQRSQSNG
;
A
#
# COMPACT_ATOMS: atom_id res chain seq x y z
N MET A 1 2.56 1.92 -2.31
CA MET A 1 3.55 2.15 -3.39
C MET A 1 4.78 2.88 -2.90
N LEU A 2 4.64 3.99 -2.16
CA LEU A 2 5.77 4.79 -1.66
C LEU A 2 6.80 4.00 -0.84
N ALA A 3 6.38 2.94 -0.13
CA ALA A 3 7.29 2.05 0.61
C ALA A 3 8.38 1.36 -0.26
N TRP A 4 8.23 1.37 -1.59
CA TRP A 4 9.22 0.85 -2.55
C TRP A 4 9.84 1.94 -3.45
N ASP A 5 9.42 3.21 -3.30
CA ASP A 5 9.85 4.33 -4.13
C ASP A 5 10.41 5.44 -3.23
N GLN A 6 11.65 5.27 -2.78
CA GLN A 6 12.31 6.22 -1.86
C GLN A 6 12.41 7.64 -2.43
N PRO A 7 12.80 7.87 -3.70
CA PRO A 7 12.82 9.23 -4.26
C PRO A 7 11.46 9.91 -4.18
N ARG A 8 10.37 9.21 -4.51
CA ARG A 8 9.02 9.76 -4.43
C ARG A 8 8.57 9.96 -2.99
N ALA A 9 8.85 9.03 -2.09
CA ALA A 9 8.54 9.17 -0.67
C ALA A 9 9.23 10.41 -0.06
N LYS A 10 10.51 10.64 -0.41
CA LYS A 10 11.25 11.84 0.00
C LYS A 10 10.61 13.11 -0.55
N SER A 11 10.26 13.14 -1.84
CA SER A 11 9.57 14.28 -2.45
C SER A 11 8.23 14.59 -1.79
N VAL A 12 7.48 13.57 -1.35
CA VAL A 12 6.22 13.76 -0.61
C VAL A 12 6.47 14.44 0.74
N VAL A 13 7.46 13.95 1.50
CA VAL A 13 7.83 14.57 2.79
C VAL A 13 8.31 16.01 2.62
N GLU A 14 9.15 16.27 1.61
CA GLU A 14 9.68 17.62 1.31
C GLU A 14 8.59 18.60 0.85
N SER A 15 7.54 18.10 0.21
CA SER A 15 6.38 18.91 -0.22
C SER A 15 5.41 19.23 0.93
N GLY A 16 5.62 18.62 2.10
CA GLY A 16 4.77 18.74 3.28
C GLY A 16 3.67 17.67 3.32
N LEU A 17 3.48 17.07 4.49
CA LEU A 17 2.42 16.10 4.78
C LEU A 17 1.14 16.85 5.16
N HIS A 18 0.21 16.98 4.21
CA HIS A 18 -1.03 17.73 4.41
C HIS A 18 -2.01 16.99 5.37
N PRO A 19 -2.50 17.64 6.44
CA PRO A 19 -3.45 17.04 7.38
C PRO A 19 -4.88 17.04 6.82
N TRP A 20 -5.25 16.01 6.06
CA TRP A 20 -6.62 15.87 5.52
C TRP A 20 -7.65 15.63 6.62
N THR A 21 -7.24 14.91 7.66
CA THR A 21 -8.05 14.59 8.84
C THR A 21 -7.15 14.62 10.09
N PRO A 22 -7.74 14.57 11.30
CA PRO A 22 -6.96 14.40 12.54
C PRO A 22 -6.16 13.08 12.63
N TYR A 23 -6.42 12.12 11.73
CA TYR A 23 -5.74 10.82 11.71
C TYR A 23 -4.65 10.74 10.64
N THR A 24 -4.53 11.73 9.75
CA THR A 24 -3.48 11.73 8.73
C THR A 24 -2.11 11.75 9.39
N ILE A 25 -1.20 10.88 8.96
CA ILE A 25 0.20 10.94 9.38
C ILE A 25 0.81 12.24 8.86
N THR A 26 1.19 13.14 9.76
CA THR A 26 1.83 14.43 9.43
C THR A 26 3.27 14.54 9.91
N ASP A 27 3.70 13.64 10.81
CA ASP A 27 5.09 13.61 11.26
C ASP A 27 5.96 12.84 10.25
N PRO A 28 7.07 13.42 9.77
CA PRO A 28 7.97 12.73 8.84
C PRO A 28 8.56 11.43 9.38
N ASN A 29 8.87 11.33 10.68
CA ASN A 29 9.44 10.10 11.24
C ASN A 29 8.39 8.99 11.28
N GLU A 30 7.18 9.30 11.76
CA GLU A 30 6.05 8.36 11.73
C GLU A 30 5.75 7.88 10.30
N PHE A 31 5.81 8.78 9.32
CA PHE A 31 5.64 8.42 7.91
C PHE A 31 6.70 7.42 7.43
N TRP A 32 7.97 7.64 7.77
CA TRP A 32 9.05 6.72 7.40
C TRP A 32 8.94 5.37 8.11
N GLU A 33 8.57 5.37 9.38
CA GLU A 33 8.31 4.14 10.16
C GLU A 33 7.16 3.34 9.53
N GLU A 34 6.08 4.00 9.13
CA GLU A 34 4.96 3.35 8.46
C GLU A 34 5.37 2.76 7.11
N LEU A 35 6.17 3.46 6.30
CA LEU A 35 6.69 2.90 5.06
C LEU A 35 7.58 1.66 5.28
N GLN A 36 8.39 1.65 6.34
CA GLN A 36 9.19 0.49 6.72
C GLN A 36 8.31 -0.68 7.14
N ARG A 37 7.30 -0.44 7.97
CA ARG A 37 6.30 -1.44 8.40
C ARG A 37 5.58 -2.04 7.19
N ILE A 38 5.08 -1.20 6.28
CA ILE A 38 4.40 -1.63 5.06
C ILE A 38 5.30 -2.55 4.22
N ARG A 39 6.58 -2.22 4.08
CA ARG A 39 7.55 -3.04 3.33
C ARG A 39 7.81 -4.39 4.00
N ALA A 40 7.92 -4.41 5.32
CA ALA A 40 8.16 -5.64 6.10
C ALA A 40 6.94 -6.55 6.13
N GLU A 41 5.74 -5.99 6.33
CA GLU A 41 4.51 -6.75 6.51
C GLU A 41 3.79 -7.06 5.20
N GLY A 42 4.05 -6.29 4.14
CA GLY A 42 3.46 -6.47 2.81
C GLY A 42 1.99 -6.03 2.72
N PHE A 43 1.56 -5.10 3.57
CA PHE A 43 0.26 -4.42 3.47
C PHE A 43 0.30 -3.05 4.16
N ALA A 44 -0.63 -2.17 3.79
CA ALA A 44 -0.83 -0.85 4.37
C ALA A 44 -2.26 -0.71 4.88
N TYR A 45 -2.44 0.06 5.95
CA TYR A 45 -3.76 0.52 6.37
C TYR A 45 -3.96 1.97 5.91
N ASP A 46 -5.23 2.34 5.78
CA ASP A 46 -5.69 3.72 5.86
C ASP A 46 -6.79 3.74 6.91
N ASN A 47 -6.54 4.41 8.04
CA ASN A 47 -7.46 4.47 9.16
C ASN A 47 -8.11 5.85 9.26
N GLN A 48 -8.93 6.19 8.25
CA GLN A 48 -9.59 7.49 8.11
C GLN A 48 -8.62 8.64 7.84
N GLU A 49 -7.46 8.34 7.24
CA GLU A 49 -6.40 9.32 7.04
C GLU A 49 -6.80 10.35 5.99
N ILE A 50 -7.54 9.94 4.95
CA ILE A 50 -8.02 10.83 3.89
C ILE A 50 -9.49 11.28 4.07
N THR A 51 -10.32 10.44 4.68
CA THR A 51 -11.76 10.68 4.79
C THR A 51 -12.30 10.07 6.08
N LEU A 52 -12.95 10.88 6.91
CA LEU A 52 -13.58 10.42 8.14
C LEU A 52 -14.66 9.36 7.84
N GLY A 53 -14.68 8.31 8.64
CA GLY A 53 -15.59 7.18 8.48
C GLY A 53 -15.22 6.19 7.37
N LEU A 54 -14.09 6.36 6.67
CA LEU A 54 -13.58 5.42 5.68
C LEU A 54 -12.30 4.74 6.20
N SER A 55 -12.25 3.41 6.13
CA SER A 55 -11.02 2.66 6.40
C SER A 55 -10.71 1.69 5.28
N CYS A 56 -9.42 1.48 5.04
CA CYS A 56 -8.94 0.63 3.97
C CYS A 56 -7.79 -0.28 4.43
N VAL A 57 -7.59 -1.37 3.71
CA VAL A 57 -6.35 -2.15 3.74
C VAL A 57 -5.91 -2.44 2.32
N ALA A 58 -4.62 -2.27 2.03
CA ALA A 58 -4.05 -2.47 0.71
C ALA A 58 -2.84 -3.39 0.75
N ALA A 59 -2.62 -4.18 -0.31
CA ALA A 59 -1.43 -5.01 -0.48
C ALA A 59 -0.85 -4.85 -1.89
N PRO A 60 0.48 -4.88 -2.05
CA PRO A 60 1.12 -4.67 -3.34
C PRO A 60 0.94 -5.90 -4.24
N ILE A 61 0.83 -5.64 -5.54
CA ILE A 61 0.99 -6.63 -6.60
C ILE A 61 2.42 -6.47 -7.12
N LEU A 62 3.25 -7.49 -6.90
CA LEU A 62 4.68 -7.47 -7.18
C LEU A 62 4.96 -7.99 -8.59
N GLY A 63 5.78 -7.24 -9.33
CA GLY A 63 6.38 -7.68 -10.58
C GLY A 63 7.80 -8.19 -10.37
N GLN A 64 8.62 -8.08 -11.41
CA GLN A 64 10.02 -8.49 -11.39
C GLN A 64 10.81 -7.78 -10.29
N ASN A 65 11.83 -8.47 -9.75
CA ASN A 65 12.69 -7.97 -8.66
C ASN A 65 11.94 -7.52 -7.39
N ASN A 66 10.75 -8.07 -7.14
CA ASN A 66 9.87 -7.69 -6.02
C ASN A 66 9.50 -6.20 -6.00
N VAL A 67 9.48 -5.56 -7.18
CA VAL A 67 9.03 -4.18 -7.34
C VAL A 67 7.51 -4.18 -7.53
N PRO A 68 6.74 -3.43 -6.72
CA PRO A 68 5.30 -3.30 -6.90
C PRO A 68 4.98 -2.65 -8.25
N VAL A 69 4.10 -3.26 -9.03
CA VAL A 69 3.57 -2.68 -10.28
C VAL A 69 2.15 -2.13 -10.11
N ALA A 70 1.45 -2.57 -9.07
CA ALA A 70 0.13 -2.12 -8.69
C ALA A 70 -0.11 -2.39 -7.20
N ALA A 71 -1.26 -1.97 -6.69
CA ALA A 71 -1.75 -2.35 -5.37
C ALA A 71 -3.23 -2.67 -5.47
N LEU A 72 -3.70 -3.62 -4.66
CA LEU A 72 -5.12 -3.91 -4.48
C LEU A 72 -5.53 -3.41 -3.10
N SER A 73 -6.67 -2.72 -3.01
CA SER A 73 -7.22 -2.19 -1.77
C SER A 73 -8.65 -2.68 -1.55
N VAL A 74 -9.01 -2.89 -0.30
CA VAL A 74 -10.39 -3.10 0.14
C VAL A 74 -10.74 -1.98 1.12
N SER A 75 -11.86 -1.32 0.87
CA SER A 75 -12.32 -0.16 1.63
C SER A 75 -13.74 -0.37 2.16
N GLY A 76 -14.04 0.22 3.31
CA GLY A 76 -15.38 0.19 3.87
C GLY A 76 -15.57 1.20 5.01
N ALA A 77 -16.80 1.32 5.48
CA ALA A 77 -17.16 2.27 6.53
C ALA A 77 -16.53 1.85 7.87
N SER A 78 -15.72 2.72 8.50
CA SER A 78 -14.88 2.40 9.67
C SER A 78 -15.63 1.83 10.89
N GLY A 79 -16.93 2.12 11.04
CA GLY A 79 -17.76 1.61 12.14
C GLY A 79 -18.21 0.15 11.98
N VAL A 80 -18.10 -0.43 10.79
CA VAL A 80 -18.57 -1.79 10.47
C VAL A 80 -17.47 -2.61 9.79
N PHE A 81 -16.64 -1.94 8.98
CA PHE A 81 -15.54 -2.55 8.25
C PHE A 81 -14.31 -2.72 9.14
N ARG A 82 -13.98 -3.97 9.46
CA ARG A 82 -12.75 -4.33 10.15
C ARG A 82 -11.68 -4.70 9.12
N SER A 83 -10.84 -3.72 8.78
CA SER A 83 -9.76 -3.87 7.79
C SER A 83 -8.85 -5.08 8.05
N SER A 84 -8.61 -5.43 9.31
CA SER A 84 -7.83 -6.61 9.72
C SER A 84 -8.38 -7.95 9.21
N ASP A 85 -9.70 -8.09 9.07
CA ASP A 85 -10.32 -9.34 8.61
C ASP A 85 -9.99 -9.66 7.14
N PHE A 86 -9.55 -8.65 6.38
CA PHE A 86 -9.24 -8.77 4.96
C PHE A 86 -7.76 -9.02 4.66
N ILE A 87 -6.84 -8.95 5.64
CA ILE A 87 -5.40 -9.11 5.38
C ILE A 87 -5.09 -10.44 4.70
N GLY A 88 -5.59 -11.55 5.26
CA GLY A 88 -5.34 -12.90 4.74
C GLY A 88 -5.86 -13.08 3.31
N PRO A 89 -7.16 -12.83 3.05
CA PRO A 89 -7.72 -12.85 1.70
C PRO A 89 -6.97 -11.92 0.73
N LEU A 90 -6.71 -10.68 1.12
CA LEU A 90 -6.06 -9.68 0.28
C LEU A 90 -4.65 -10.11 -0.13
N LYS A 91 -3.84 -10.60 0.82
CA LYS A 91 -2.50 -11.12 0.51
C LYS A 91 -2.54 -12.28 -0.49
N ARG A 92 -3.51 -13.20 -0.37
CA ARG A 92 -3.66 -14.32 -1.32
C ARG A 92 -4.02 -13.83 -2.72
N VAL A 93 -4.95 -12.89 -2.84
CA VAL A 93 -5.37 -12.33 -4.13
C VAL A 93 -4.21 -11.55 -4.77
N SER A 94 -3.55 -10.68 -4.01
CA SER A 94 -2.39 -9.92 -4.52
C SER A 94 -1.23 -10.84 -4.93
N ALA A 95 -0.97 -11.93 -4.20
CA ALA A 95 0.03 -12.93 -4.59
C ALA A 95 -0.35 -13.66 -5.89
N ALA A 96 -1.63 -14.01 -6.08
CA ALA A 96 -2.09 -14.60 -7.33
C ALA A 96 -1.95 -13.62 -8.50
N ALA A 97 -2.34 -12.36 -8.31
CA ALA A 97 -2.15 -11.31 -9.31
C ALA A 97 -0.66 -11.10 -9.64
N SER A 98 0.23 -11.13 -8.63
CA SER A 98 1.67 -11.02 -8.82
C SER A 98 2.22 -12.14 -9.72
N LYS A 99 1.76 -13.38 -9.52
CA LYS A 99 2.15 -14.52 -10.38
C LYS A 99 1.70 -14.31 -11.83
N ALA A 100 0.49 -13.79 -12.04
CA ALA A 100 -0.02 -13.50 -13.38
C ALA A 100 0.80 -12.38 -14.07
N VAL A 101 1.10 -11.29 -13.36
CA VAL A 101 1.96 -10.20 -13.85
C VAL A 101 3.33 -10.73 -14.27
N LEU A 102 3.97 -11.52 -13.42
CA LEU A 102 5.29 -12.10 -13.70
C LEU A 102 5.29 -13.00 -14.93
N ALA A 103 4.22 -13.76 -15.14
CA ALA A 103 4.09 -14.61 -16.32
C ALA A 103 4.05 -13.77 -17.62
N VAL A 104 3.31 -12.66 -17.62
CA VAL A 104 3.24 -11.74 -18.77
C VAL A 104 4.59 -11.07 -19.03
N GLN A 105 5.26 -10.57 -17.99
CA GLN A 105 6.56 -9.89 -18.12
C GLN A 105 7.64 -10.81 -18.70
N ARG A 106 7.67 -12.09 -18.29
CA ARG A 106 8.62 -13.09 -18.81
C ARG A 106 8.44 -13.36 -20.30
N SER A 107 7.19 -13.40 -20.77
CA SER A 107 6.89 -13.60 -22.18
C SER A 107 7.33 -12.41 -23.04
N GLN A 108 7.35 -11.20 -22.49
CA GLN A 108 7.79 -9.99 -23.20
C GLN A 108 9.32 -9.82 -23.21
N SER A 109 10.03 -10.36 -22.23
CA SER A 109 11.50 -10.32 -22.18
C SER A 109 12.20 -11.39 -23.04
N ASN A 110 11.45 -12.33 -23.60
CA ASN A 110 11.96 -13.44 -24.42
C ASN A 110 11.66 -13.30 -25.93
N GLY A 111 11.19 -12.13 -26.37
CA GLY A 111 10.99 -11.78 -27.79
C GLY A 111 11.83 -10.59 -28.18
#